data_AF-J9ATE1-F1
#
_entry.id   AF-J9ATE1-F1
#
_cell.length_a   1.000
_cell.length_b   1.000
_cell.length_c   1.000
_cell.angle_alpha   90.00
_cell.angle_beta   90.00
_cell.angle_gamma   90.00
#
_symmetry.space_group_name_H-M   'P 1'
#
loop_
_entity.id
_entity.type
_entity.pdbx_description
1 polymer ?
#
loop_
_entity_poly.entity_id
_entity_poly.type
_entity_poly.pdbx_seq_one_letter_code
_entity_poly.pdbx_strand_id
1 'polypeptide(L)'
;MYAIQNTGVWYTIIRRVTSWIANEIPNVITEKRSIPELKKKTGVLVVNVGTPSGYDYLPIRRFLREFLSDRRVIELPRILWWPILHFFILTTRPFIIGKSYKLIWNTVEDECPLQTITRNQSVKLANRLSDRSIMVDWAFRYGEPSIASRIRKFEKEECDKLIIFPLFPQFSAVTNASIFDETCRCLMKQRRQMILSVVPPFYDNELYIKTILKHLNSALKRFRAPPQVIIVSYHGIPLSYQSSGDPYGFQCKYTTSLLRQRWQISDCDLITTFQSRLGPTEWLKPYTEDTVIELAK
;
A
#
# COMPACT_ATOMS: atom_id res chain seq x y z
N MET A 1 7.58 -22.72 -39.64
CA MET A 1 6.94 -22.92 -40.94
C MET A 1 5.86 -21.85 -41.10
N TYR A 2 6.23 -20.71 -41.67
CA TYR A 2 5.42 -19.90 -42.60
C TYR A 2 6.45 -19.11 -43.40
N ALA A 3 6.53 -19.46 -44.68
CA ALA A 3 7.45 -18.89 -45.64
C ALA A 3 6.84 -17.59 -46.20
N ILE A 4 7.66 -16.54 -46.30
CA ILE A 4 7.45 -15.49 -47.30
C ILE A 4 8.78 -15.37 -48.05
N GLN A 5 8.81 -16.01 -49.23
CA GLN A 5 9.75 -15.71 -50.31
C GLN A 5 9.24 -14.50 -51.10
N ASN A 6 10.16 -13.82 -51.80
CA ASN A 6 10.04 -12.58 -52.59
C ASN A 6 10.09 -11.28 -51.78
N THR A 7 10.92 -10.27 -52.08
CA THR A 7 11.86 -10.02 -53.19
C THR A 7 12.87 -8.96 -52.75
N GLY A 8 14.10 -9.01 -53.28
CA GLY A 8 15.32 -8.32 -52.82
C GLY A 8 15.39 -6.79 -52.84
N VAL A 9 14.28 -6.06 -52.73
CA VAL A 9 14.29 -4.59 -52.61
C VAL A 9 14.40 -4.14 -51.14
N TRP A 10 13.77 -4.87 -50.22
CA TRP A 10 13.83 -4.57 -48.78
C TRP A 10 15.18 -4.91 -48.15
N TYR A 11 15.88 -5.93 -48.67
CA TYR A 11 17.18 -6.35 -48.16
C TYR A 11 18.26 -5.27 -48.36
N THR A 12 18.15 -4.48 -49.44
CA THR A 12 19.12 -3.43 -49.79
C THR A 12 18.87 -2.12 -49.04
N ILE A 13 17.61 -1.81 -48.73
CA ILE A 13 17.24 -0.64 -47.91
C ILE A 13 17.58 -0.89 -46.43
N ILE A 14 17.32 -2.10 -45.92
CA ILE A 14 17.70 -2.46 -44.54
C ILE A 14 19.22 -2.44 -44.39
N ARG A 15 20.00 -2.98 -45.34
CA ARG A 15 21.47 -2.92 -45.26
C ARG A 15 22.07 -1.51 -45.33
N ARG A 16 21.42 -0.55 -46.00
CA ARG A 16 21.87 0.86 -46.00
C ARG A 16 21.54 1.60 -44.70
N VAL A 17 20.55 1.15 -43.94
CA VAL A 17 20.19 1.73 -42.64
C VAL A 17 20.87 0.99 -41.47
N THR A 18 21.25 -0.28 -41.65
CA THR A 18 21.91 -1.11 -40.63
C THR A 18 23.42 -1.27 -40.83
N SER A 19 24.04 -0.63 -41.83
CA SER A 19 25.51 -0.65 -41.98
C SER A 19 26.25 0.08 -40.86
N TRP A 20 25.54 0.88 -40.06
CA TRP A 20 26.04 1.48 -38.82
C TRP A 20 26.07 0.52 -37.62
N ILE A 21 25.49 -0.68 -37.73
CA ILE A 21 25.34 -1.61 -36.60
C ILE A 21 26.27 -2.83 -36.70
N ALA A 22 26.77 -3.17 -37.89
CA ALA A 22 27.57 -4.39 -38.07
C ALA A 22 29.09 -4.22 -37.91
N ASN A 23 29.63 -3.02 -38.14
CA ASN A 23 31.08 -2.75 -38.03
C ASN A 23 31.47 -1.94 -36.79
N GLU A 24 30.51 -1.65 -35.92
CA GLU A 24 30.73 -1.11 -34.57
C GLU A 24 30.26 -2.15 -33.55
N ILE A 25 30.81 -3.36 -33.57
CA ILE A 25 31.20 -3.92 -32.28
C ILE A 25 32.48 -3.15 -31.95
N PRO A 26 32.40 -2.06 -31.15
CA PRO A 26 33.59 -1.27 -30.90
C PRO A 26 34.64 -2.21 -30.30
N ASN A 27 35.89 -2.11 -30.76
CA ASN A 27 37.09 -2.71 -30.17
C ASN A 27 37.37 -2.20 -28.73
N VAL A 28 36.31 -1.85 -27.98
CA VAL A 28 36.30 -1.18 -26.68
C VAL A 28 36.15 -2.20 -25.53
N ILE A 29 36.12 -3.51 -25.80
CA ILE A 29 36.12 -4.55 -24.76
C ILE A 29 37.56 -4.94 -24.34
N THR A 30 38.59 -4.19 -24.75
CA THR A 30 39.99 -4.43 -24.34
C THR A 30 40.48 -3.50 -23.23
N GLU A 31 39.73 -2.45 -22.91
CA GLU A 31 39.92 -1.72 -21.66
C GLU A 31 38.66 -1.91 -20.82
N LYS A 32 38.87 -2.06 -19.51
CA LYS A 32 37.85 -2.15 -18.48
C LYS A 32 37.09 -0.81 -18.40
N ARG A 33 36.45 -0.36 -19.48
CA ARG A 33 35.54 0.78 -19.51
C ARG A 33 34.29 0.32 -18.78
N SER A 34 34.30 0.66 -17.50
CA SER A 34 33.22 0.59 -16.53
C SER A 34 31.86 0.79 -17.18
N ILE A 35 31.16 -0.30 -17.51
CA ILE A 35 29.72 -0.31 -17.34
C ILE A 35 29.50 0.22 -15.92
N PRO A 36 28.75 1.32 -15.71
CA PRO A 36 28.54 1.86 -14.38
C PRO A 36 28.12 0.71 -13.46
N GLU A 37 29.03 0.31 -12.56
CA GLU A 37 28.75 -0.79 -11.67
C GLU A 37 27.58 -0.36 -10.80
N LEU A 38 26.55 -1.21 -10.70
CA LEU A 38 25.36 -0.88 -9.94
C LEU A 38 25.80 -0.47 -8.53
N LYS A 39 25.58 0.80 -8.18
CA LYS A 39 25.72 1.26 -6.82
C LYS A 39 24.75 0.43 -6.00
N LYS A 40 25.27 -0.36 -5.06
CA LYS A 40 24.49 -1.32 -4.24
C LYS A 40 23.54 -0.61 -3.24
N LYS A 41 23.17 0.65 -3.48
CA LYS A 41 22.27 1.45 -2.67
C LYS A 41 20.82 1.03 -2.93
N THR A 42 20.12 0.67 -1.85
CA THR A 42 18.74 0.20 -1.89
C THR A 42 17.82 1.24 -1.27
N GLY A 43 16.82 1.70 -2.02
CA GLY A 43 15.72 2.50 -1.49
C GLY A 43 14.65 1.59 -0.89
N VAL A 44 14.25 1.81 0.36
CA VAL A 44 13.11 1.17 1.01
C VAL A 44 12.01 2.22 1.16
N LEU A 45 10.89 2.01 0.47
CA LEU A 45 9.72 2.88 0.54
C LEU A 45 8.65 2.26 1.42
N VAL A 46 8.43 2.84 2.60
CA VAL A 46 7.32 2.46 3.48
C VAL A 46 6.05 3.14 2.99
N VAL A 47 5.01 2.37 2.66
CA VAL A 47 3.80 2.89 2.01
C VAL A 47 2.55 2.60 2.82
N ASN A 48 1.74 3.63 3.03
CA ASN A 48 0.41 3.52 3.63
C ASN A 48 -0.67 4.06 2.66
N VAL A 49 -1.95 3.88 2.97
CA VAL A 49 -3.08 4.39 2.14
C VAL A 49 -2.96 5.90 1.97
N GLY A 50 -2.76 6.61 3.08
CA GLY A 50 -2.63 8.07 3.08
C GLY A 50 -3.79 8.78 3.76
N THR A 51 -3.64 10.09 3.85
CA THR A 51 -4.51 10.98 4.61
C THR A 51 -4.54 12.35 3.93
N PRO A 52 -5.64 13.12 4.06
CA PRO A 52 -5.64 14.50 3.61
C PRO A 52 -4.60 15.33 4.37
N SER A 53 -4.06 16.35 3.69
CA SER A 53 -3.08 17.31 4.23
C SER A 53 -3.71 18.38 5.13
N GLY A 54 -4.99 18.25 5.46
CA GLY A 54 -5.77 19.22 6.21
C GLY A 54 -7.20 18.71 6.38
N TYR A 55 -7.94 19.27 7.33
CA TYR A 55 -9.32 18.87 7.60
C TYR A 55 -10.38 19.78 6.95
N ASP A 56 -9.94 20.78 6.18
CA ASP A 56 -10.84 21.65 5.41
C ASP A 56 -11.37 20.97 4.15
N TYR A 57 -12.36 21.61 3.54
CA TYR A 57 -13.05 21.10 2.36
C TYR A 57 -12.10 20.73 1.20
N LEU A 58 -11.15 21.60 0.86
CA LEU A 58 -10.27 21.39 -0.31
C LEU A 58 -9.27 20.23 -0.12
N PRO A 59 -8.49 20.16 0.97
CA PRO A 59 -7.61 19.01 1.22
C PRO A 59 -8.36 17.66 1.22
N ILE A 60 -9.52 17.61 1.86
CA ILE A 60 -10.32 16.38 1.93
C ILE A 60 -10.91 16.03 0.58
N ARG A 61 -11.47 17.00 -0.14
CA ARG A 61 -12.00 16.77 -1.49
C ARG A 61 -10.91 16.23 -2.42
N ARG A 62 -9.69 16.78 -2.35
CA ARG A 62 -8.54 16.29 -3.13
C ARG A 62 -8.22 14.84 -2.79
N PHE A 63 -8.09 14.52 -1.51
CA PHE A 63 -7.82 13.17 -1.03
C PHE A 63 -8.91 12.17 -1.44
N LEU A 64 -10.18 12.48 -1.17
CA LEU A 64 -11.31 11.61 -1.53
C LEU A 64 -11.42 11.41 -3.04
N ARG A 65 -11.16 12.45 -3.83
CA ARG A 65 -11.17 12.33 -5.29
C ARG A 65 -10.11 11.34 -5.75
N GLU A 66 -8.90 11.43 -5.21
CA GLU A 66 -7.81 10.52 -5.58
C GLU A 66 -8.11 9.08 -5.15
N PHE A 67 -8.50 8.90 -3.88
CA PHE A 67 -8.80 7.62 -3.28
C PHE A 67 -9.94 6.89 -3.99
N LEU A 68 -11.08 7.57 -4.16
CA LEU A 68 -12.28 6.96 -4.72
C LEU A 68 -12.28 6.90 -6.25
N SER A 69 -11.33 7.56 -6.93
CA SER A 69 -11.15 7.37 -8.39
C SER A 69 -10.36 6.11 -8.71
N ASP A 70 -9.75 5.47 -7.73
CA ASP A 70 -8.96 4.27 -7.92
C ASP A 70 -9.86 3.06 -8.22
N ARG A 71 -9.58 2.37 -9.32
CA ARG A 71 -10.31 1.18 -9.74
C ARG A 71 -10.10 -0.01 -8.80
N ARG A 72 -8.99 -0.01 -8.07
CA ARG A 72 -8.74 -1.02 -7.02
C ARG A 72 -9.61 -0.79 -5.78
N VAL A 73 -10.06 0.43 -5.55
CA VAL A 73 -10.90 0.79 -4.38
C VAL A 73 -12.37 0.63 -4.73
N ILE A 74 -12.77 1.15 -5.89
CA ILE A 74 -14.14 1.06 -6.41
C ILE A 74 -14.12 0.35 -7.77
N GLU A 75 -14.63 -0.89 -7.80
CA GLU A 75 -14.65 -1.74 -9.00
C GLU A 75 -15.82 -1.44 -9.97
N LEU A 76 -16.62 -0.41 -9.70
CA LEU A 76 -17.72 -0.01 -10.59
C LEU A 76 -17.19 0.58 -11.91
N PRO A 77 -17.90 0.39 -13.04
CA PRO A 77 -17.55 1.01 -14.31
C PRO A 77 -17.39 2.53 -14.18
N ARG A 78 -16.29 3.09 -14.72
CA ARG A 78 -15.95 4.52 -14.57
C ARG A 78 -17.07 5.46 -15.01
N ILE A 79 -17.79 5.10 -16.08
CA ILE A 79 -18.87 5.94 -16.61
C ILE A 79 -20.04 6.07 -15.61
N LEU A 80 -20.28 5.03 -14.81
CA LEU A 80 -21.32 5.03 -13.78
C LEU A 80 -20.82 5.68 -12.48
N TRP A 81 -19.58 5.40 -12.10
CA TRP A 81 -19.01 5.91 -10.86
C TRP A 81 -18.65 7.39 -10.91
N TRP A 82 -18.20 7.88 -12.06
CA TRP A 82 -17.73 9.26 -12.19
C TRP A 82 -18.81 10.31 -11.84
N PRO A 83 -20.07 10.23 -12.32
CA PRO A 83 -21.13 11.13 -11.89
C PRO A 83 -21.41 11.04 -10.38
N ILE A 84 -21.44 9.83 -9.82
CA ILE A 84 -21.67 9.59 -8.38
C ILE A 84 -20.59 10.28 -7.55
N LEU A 85 -19.33 10.07 -7.93
CA LEU A 85 -18.18 10.64 -7.27
C LEU A 85 -18.21 12.17 -7.32
N HIS A 86 -18.35 12.74 -8.52
CA HIS A 86 -18.15 14.19 -8.72
C HIS A 86 -19.34 15.04 -8.29
N PHE A 87 -20.58 14.56 -8.47
CA PHE A 87 -21.78 15.34 -8.16
C PHE A 87 -22.32 15.13 -6.75
N PHE A 88 -22.17 13.95 -6.15
CA PHE A 88 -22.75 13.64 -4.84
C PHE A 88 -21.71 13.46 -3.73
N ILE A 89 -20.70 12.62 -3.97
CA ILE A 89 -19.73 12.27 -2.93
C ILE A 89 -18.82 13.46 -2.64
N LEU A 90 -18.14 13.99 -3.65
CA LEU A 90 -17.14 15.04 -3.44
C LEU A 90 -17.76 16.39 -3.05
N THR A 91 -19.07 16.58 -3.23
CA THR A 91 -19.79 17.79 -2.82
C THR A 91 -20.17 17.75 -1.35
N THR A 92 -20.64 16.60 -0.84
CA THR A 92 -21.19 16.49 0.53
C THR A 92 -20.23 15.84 1.53
N ARG A 93 -19.54 14.77 1.15
CA ARG A 93 -18.70 13.97 2.06
C ARG A 93 -17.54 14.75 2.68
N PRO A 94 -16.87 15.70 2.00
CA PRO A 94 -15.77 16.43 2.62
C PRO A 94 -16.15 17.17 3.90
N PHE A 95 -17.37 17.73 3.98
CA PHE A 95 -17.85 18.42 5.17
C PHE A 95 -18.04 17.47 6.36
N ILE A 96 -18.57 16.28 6.10
CA ILE A 96 -18.81 15.26 7.13
C ILE A 96 -17.48 14.71 7.64
N ILE A 97 -16.61 14.31 6.70
CA ILE A 97 -15.32 13.70 6.99
C ILE A 97 -14.37 14.70 7.65
N GLY A 98 -14.44 15.99 7.29
CA GLY A 98 -13.60 17.03 7.90
C GLY A 98 -13.83 17.22 9.38
N LYS A 99 -15.08 17.07 9.85
CA LYS A 99 -15.37 17.06 11.29
C LYS A 99 -14.65 15.92 12.01
N SER A 100 -14.67 14.72 11.43
CA SER A 100 -13.98 13.55 12.00
C SER A 100 -12.46 13.73 12.03
N TYR A 101 -11.86 14.24 10.95
CA TYR A 101 -10.42 14.52 10.92
C TYR A 101 -10.02 15.59 11.92
N LYS A 102 -10.84 16.64 12.09
CA LYS A 102 -10.60 17.70 13.07
C LYS A 102 -10.55 17.16 14.50
N LEU A 103 -11.37 16.17 14.85
CA LEU A 103 -11.41 15.58 16.20
C LEU A 103 -10.13 14.81 16.56
N ILE A 104 -9.44 14.25 15.58
CA ILE A 104 -8.23 13.44 15.79
C ILE A 104 -6.95 14.15 15.32
N TRP A 105 -7.05 15.43 14.94
CA TRP A 105 -5.93 16.16 14.34
C TRP A 105 -4.80 16.33 15.34
N ASN A 106 -3.56 16.07 14.91
CA ASN A 106 -2.40 16.38 15.74
C ASN A 106 -2.08 17.88 15.60
N THR A 107 -2.49 18.68 16.59
CA THR A 107 -2.31 20.13 16.58
C THR A 107 -0.86 20.57 16.80
N VAL A 108 0.02 19.71 17.33
CA VAL A 108 1.44 20.03 17.56
C VAL A 108 2.22 20.01 16.25
N GLU A 109 1.97 18.99 15.42
CA GLU A 109 2.68 18.77 14.16
C GLU A 109 1.89 19.24 12.93
N ASP A 110 0.66 19.72 13.14
CA ASP A 110 -0.31 20.11 12.13
C ASP A 110 -0.52 19.06 11.01
N GLU A 111 -0.72 17.81 11.41
CA GLU A 111 -0.92 16.69 10.49
C GLU A 111 -1.85 15.62 11.07
N CYS A 112 -2.33 14.71 10.22
CA CYS A 112 -3.12 13.57 10.70
C CYS A 112 -2.24 12.55 11.44
N PRO A 113 -2.73 11.89 12.51
CA PRO A 113 -1.96 10.89 13.25
C PRO A 113 -1.35 9.79 12.38
N LEU A 114 -2.02 9.40 11.29
CA LEU A 114 -1.49 8.41 10.34
C LEU A 114 -0.15 8.87 9.75
N GLN A 115 -0.03 10.16 9.42
CA GLN A 115 1.18 10.77 8.90
C GLN A 115 2.27 10.80 9.96
N THR A 116 1.95 11.27 11.17
CA THR A 116 2.91 11.29 12.28
C THR A 116 3.47 9.90 12.56
N ILE A 117 2.60 8.89 12.65
CA ILE A 117 3.02 7.51 12.94
C ILE A 117 3.87 6.95 11.80
N THR A 118 3.44 7.10 10.54
CA THR A 118 4.16 6.57 9.36
C THR A 118 5.53 7.22 9.20
N ARG A 119 5.61 8.55 9.37
CA ARG A 119 6.86 9.32 9.35
C ARG A 119 7.80 8.83 10.45
N ASN A 120 7.31 8.76 11.69
CA ASN A 120 8.13 8.36 12.84
C ASN A 120 8.59 6.89 12.77
N GLN A 121 7.75 5.98 12.26
CA GLN A 121 8.14 4.60 11.99
C GLN A 121 9.28 4.53 10.97
N SER A 122 9.17 5.29 9.89
CA SER A 122 10.16 5.31 8.81
C SER A 122 11.49 5.94 9.25
N VAL A 123 11.45 7.02 10.04
CA VAL A 123 12.67 7.61 10.65
C VAL A 123 13.35 6.62 11.59
N LYS A 124 12.58 5.94 12.46
CA LYS A 124 13.15 4.92 13.35
C LYS A 124 13.74 3.74 12.58
N LEU A 125 13.13 3.34 11.47
CA LEU A 125 13.64 2.30 10.59
C LEU A 125 14.92 2.76 9.87
N ALA A 126 14.94 3.99 9.36
CA ALA A 126 16.13 4.59 8.74
C ALA A 126 17.32 4.60 9.69
N ASN A 127 17.12 5.06 10.93
CA ASN A 127 18.16 5.10 11.95
C ASN A 127 18.68 3.71 12.34
N ARG A 128 17.84 2.68 12.29
CA ARG A 128 18.25 1.28 12.54
C ARG A 128 19.02 0.64 11.40
N LEU A 129 18.97 1.23 10.21
CA LEU A 129 19.59 0.71 8.99
C LEU A 129 20.68 1.64 8.44
N SER A 130 21.08 2.66 9.20
CA SER A 130 22.01 3.71 8.77
C SER A 130 23.43 3.21 8.50
N ASP A 131 23.80 2.08 9.10
CA ASP A 131 25.07 1.36 8.89
C ASP A 131 25.11 0.61 7.55
N ARG A 132 23.98 0.52 6.84
CA ARG A 132 23.84 -0.18 5.56
C ARG A 132 23.71 0.82 4.42
N SER A 133 23.99 0.39 3.20
CA SER A 133 23.69 1.16 1.98
C SER A 133 22.18 1.13 1.66
N ILE A 134 21.36 1.49 2.65
CA ILE A 134 19.90 1.46 2.59
C ILE A 134 19.37 2.84 2.93
N MET A 135 18.59 3.40 2.01
CA MET A 135 17.88 4.66 2.21
C MET A 135 16.40 4.35 2.46
N VAL A 136 15.88 4.74 3.63
CA VAL A 136 14.47 4.54 3.96
C VAL A 136 13.72 5.86 3.80
N ASP A 137 12.58 5.85 3.12
CA ASP A 137 11.65 6.97 3.06
C ASP A 137 10.21 6.42 3.12
N TRP A 138 9.23 7.32 3.18
CA TRP A 138 7.82 6.96 3.24
C TRP A 138 6.98 7.72 2.24
N ALA A 139 5.91 7.06 1.81
CA ALA A 139 4.93 7.61 0.88
C ALA A 139 3.51 7.20 1.25
N PHE A 140 2.57 7.98 0.73
CA PHE A 140 1.18 7.60 0.68
C PHE A 140 0.79 7.17 -0.73
N ARG A 141 -0.14 6.22 -0.78
CA ARG A 141 -0.81 5.86 -2.02
C ARG A 141 -1.70 7.01 -2.51
N TYR A 142 -2.37 7.71 -1.60
CA TYR A 142 -3.22 8.86 -1.87
C TYR A 142 -2.79 10.04 -0.98
N GLY A 143 -2.52 11.19 -1.59
CA GLY A 143 -1.97 12.36 -0.90
C GLY A 143 -0.43 12.45 -0.94
N GLU A 144 0.11 13.33 -0.11
CA GLU A 144 1.54 13.67 -0.09
C GLU A 144 2.21 13.19 1.20
N PRO A 145 3.49 12.76 1.14
CA PRO A 145 4.33 12.60 -0.04
C PRO A 145 3.89 11.42 -0.92
N SER A 146 3.74 11.66 -2.23
CA SER A 146 3.32 10.62 -3.18
C SER A 146 4.42 9.61 -3.50
N ILE A 147 4.05 8.37 -3.86
CA ILE A 147 4.99 7.33 -4.33
C ILE A 147 5.91 7.85 -5.44
N ALA A 148 5.34 8.59 -6.41
CA ALA A 148 6.07 9.18 -7.51
C ALA A 148 7.16 10.16 -7.04
N SER A 149 6.86 11.00 -6.05
CA SER A 149 7.83 11.96 -5.51
C SER A 149 9.03 11.26 -4.84
N ARG A 150 8.77 10.18 -4.10
CA ARG A 150 9.80 9.42 -3.39
C ARG A 150 10.65 8.56 -4.31
N ILE A 151 10.05 7.95 -5.33
CA ILE A 151 10.79 7.23 -6.39
C ILE A 151 11.78 8.17 -7.10
N ARG A 152 11.36 9.40 -7.43
CA ARG A 152 12.27 10.41 -8.01
C ARG A 152 13.40 10.80 -7.04
N LYS A 153 13.13 10.84 -5.74
CA LYS A 153 14.16 11.09 -4.73
C LYS A 153 15.20 9.96 -4.73
N PHE A 154 14.77 8.70 -4.73
CA PHE A 154 15.67 7.55 -4.80
C PHE A 154 16.49 7.51 -6.09
N GLU A 155 15.91 7.92 -7.22
CA GLU A 155 16.63 8.05 -8.49
C GLU A 155 17.74 9.11 -8.43
N LYS A 156 17.46 10.30 -7.88
CA LYS A 156 18.48 11.34 -7.65
C LYS A 156 19.60 10.90 -6.72
N GLU A 157 19.25 10.06 -5.76
CA GLU A 157 20.16 9.46 -4.78
C GLU A 157 20.88 8.22 -5.31
N GLU A 158 20.75 7.92 -6.61
CA GLU A 158 21.37 6.81 -7.33
C GLU A 158 21.08 5.43 -6.70
N CYS A 159 19.86 5.24 -6.21
CA CYS A 159 19.40 3.92 -5.78
C CYS A 159 19.12 3.04 -7.00
N ASP A 160 19.69 1.85 -7.03
CA ASP A 160 19.48 0.87 -8.11
C ASP A 160 18.37 -0.13 -7.79
N LYS A 161 18.09 -0.33 -6.50
CA LYS A 161 17.07 -1.24 -6.00
C LYS A 161 15.99 -0.47 -5.26
N LEU A 162 14.74 -0.86 -5.48
CA LEU A 162 13.58 -0.31 -4.81
C LEU A 162 12.84 -1.44 -4.11
N ILE A 163 12.73 -1.36 -2.79
CA ILE A 163 11.89 -2.23 -1.97
C ILE A 163 10.64 -1.42 -1.57
N ILE A 164 9.47 -1.88 -2.00
CA ILE A 164 8.20 -1.35 -1.52
C ILE A 164 7.76 -2.16 -0.31
N PHE A 165 7.53 -1.47 0.81
CA PHE A 165 7.02 -2.05 2.05
C PHE A 165 5.62 -1.49 2.34
N PRO A 166 4.54 -2.14 1.91
CA PRO A 166 3.19 -1.79 2.33
C PRO A 166 3.01 -2.01 3.83
N LEU A 167 2.46 -1.04 4.56
CA LEU A 167 2.15 -1.15 6.00
C LEU A 167 0.84 -1.93 6.27
N PHE A 168 0.49 -2.87 5.40
CA PHE A 168 -0.70 -3.71 5.47
C PHE A 168 -0.28 -5.17 5.64
N PRO A 169 -0.41 -5.75 6.84
CA PRO A 169 -0.02 -7.14 7.08
C PRO A 169 -0.85 -8.11 6.22
N GLN A 170 -2.16 -7.86 6.10
CA GLN A 170 -3.07 -8.59 5.23
C GLN A 170 -3.09 -7.97 3.83
N PHE A 171 -2.98 -8.83 2.81
CA PHE A 171 -3.15 -8.45 1.42
C PHE A 171 -4.60 -8.04 1.14
N SER A 172 -4.76 -7.01 0.33
CA SER A 172 -6.01 -6.72 -0.37
C SER A 172 -5.70 -6.03 -1.69
N ALA A 173 -6.57 -6.22 -2.68
CA ALA A 173 -6.53 -5.49 -3.94
C ALA A 173 -6.63 -3.98 -3.71
N VAL A 174 -7.44 -3.54 -2.73
CA VAL A 174 -7.70 -2.13 -2.44
C VAL A 174 -6.49 -1.41 -1.83
N THR A 175 -5.54 -2.16 -1.23
CA THR A 175 -4.36 -1.61 -0.55
C THR A 175 -3.06 -2.00 -1.25
N ASN A 176 -2.63 -3.25 -1.10
CA ASN A 176 -1.33 -3.75 -1.54
C ASN A 176 -1.22 -3.72 -3.06
N ALA A 177 -2.24 -4.21 -3.78
CA ALA A 177 -2.22 -4.18 -5.25
C ALA A 177 -2.30 -2.76 -5.80
N SER A 178 -3.07 -1.87 -5.16
CA SER A 178 -3.12 -0.44 -5.52
C SER A 178 -1.75 0.24 -5.39
N ILE A 179 -1.01 -0.03 -4.30
CA ILE A 179 0.36 0.45 -4.10
C ILE A 179 1.30 -0.09 -5.18
N PHE A 180 1.17 -1.37 -5.51
CA PHE A 180 1.96 -2.00 -6.57
C PHE A 180 1.68 -1.37 -7.94
N ASP A 181 0.41 -1.20 -8.32
CA ASP A 181 0.00 -0.61 -9.59
C ASP A 181 0.54 0.83 -9.74
N GLU A 182 0.49 1.65 -8.69
CA GLU A 182 1.07 3.01 -8.70
C GLU A 182 2.59 3.00 -8.79
N THR A 183 3.26 2.07 -8.10
CA THR A 183 4.70 1.90 -8.20
C THR A 183 5.10 1.56 -9.63
N CYS A 184 4.46 0.56 -10.25
CA CYS A 184 4.71 0.18 -11.64
C CYS A 184 4.46 1.36 -12.59
N ARG A 185 3.36 2.10 -12.41
CA ARG A 185 3.05 3.31 -13.21
C ARG A 185 4.14 4.38 -13.10
N CYS A 186 4.78 4.52 -11.94
CA CYS A 186 5.91 5.42 -11.75
C CYS A 186 7.17 4.89 -12.45
N LEU A 187 7.49 3.61 -12.29
CA LEU A 187 8.68 2.99 -12.89
C LEU A 187 8.61 2.94 -14.42
N MET A 188 7.41 2.81 -15.01
CA MET A 188 7.21 2.89 -16.46
C MET A 188 7.68 4.22 -17.07
N LYS A 189 7.83 5.29 -16.27
CA LYS A 189 8.32 6.60 -16.72
C LYS A 189 9.84 6.71 -16.69
N GLN A 190 10.54 5.78 -16.04
CA GLN A 190 12.00 5.80 -15.94
C GLN A 190 12.63 5.16 -17.17
N ARG A 191 13.65 5.81 -17.73
CA ARG A 191 14.45 5.22 -18.82
C ARG A 191 15.25 4.00 -18.34
N ARG A 192 15.80 4.10 -17.12
CA ARG A 192 16.48 3.00 -16.42
C ARG A 192 15.67 2.68 -15.17
N GLN A 193 14.90 1.59 -15.23
CA GLN A 193 14.06 1.17 -14.11
C GLN A 193 14.91 0.64 -12.97
N MET A 194 14.57 1.03 -11.74
CA MET A 194 15.09 0.38 -10.55
C MET A 194 14.63 -1.08 -10.48
N ILE A 195 15.46 -1.95 -9.89
CA ILE A 195 15.08 -3.33 -9.61
C ILE A 195 14.03 -3.30 -8.49
N LEU A 196 12.80 -3.65 -8.83
CA LEU A 196 11.67 -3.63 -7.91
C LEU A 196 11.58 -4.94 -7.12
N SER A 197 11.42 -4.81 -5.80
CA SER A 197 10.98 -5.86 -4.90
C SER A 197 9.82 -5.33 -4.04
N VAL A 198 8.84 -6.18 -3.77
CA VAL A 198 7.68 -5.82 -2.96
C VAL A 198 7.62 -6.79 -1.80
N VAL A 199 7.57 -6.26 -0.58
CA VAL A 199 7.47 -7.08 0.62
C VAL A 199 6.13 -7.83 0.59
N PRO A 200 6.15 -9.17 0.75
CA PRO A 200 4.92 -9.95 0.74
C PRO A 200 4.06 -9.61 1.98
N PRO A 201 2.76 -9.96 1.95
CA PRO A 201 1.91 -9.91 3.13
C PRO A 201 2.55 -10.67 4.30
N PHE A 202 2.43 -10.13 5.51
CA PHE A 202 3.09 -10.63 6.71
C PHE A 202 2.11 -10.82 7.87
N TYR A 203 0.84 -11.12 7.53
CA TYR A 203 -0.28 -11.32 8.46
C TYR A 203 -0.07 -12.48 9.45
N ASP A 204 0.81 -13.42 9.14
CA ASP A 204 1.19 -14.60 9.93
C ASP A 204 2.62 -14.51 10.50
N ASN A 205 3.32 -13.40 10.26
CA ASN A 205 4.69 -13.22 10.69
C ASN A 205 4.80 -13.26 12.23
N GLU A 206 5.76 -14.02 12.73
CA GLU A 206 5.85 -14.27 14.17
C GLU A 206 6.10 -13.02 15.01
N LEU A 207 6.92 -12.09 14.51
CA LEU A 207 7.23 -10.83 15.19
C LEU A 207 6.01 -9.91 15.19
N TYR A 208 5.22 -9.90 14.11
CA TYR A 208 3.97 -9.16 14.03
C TYR A 208 2.96 -9.67 15.07
N ILE A 209 2.71 -10.98 15.10
CA ILE A 209 1.79 -11.60 16.08
C ILE A 209 2.27 -11.36 17.52
N LYS A 210 3.57 -11.56 17.79
CA LYS A 210 4.17 -11.31 19.12
C LYS A 210 4.02 -9.85 19.56
N THR A 211 4.14 -8.91 18.63
CA THR A 211 3.99 -7.46 18.92
C THR A 211 2.54 -7.12 19.29
N ILE A 212 1.56 -7.67 18.57
CA ILE A 212 0.14 -7.49 18.91
C ILE A 212 -0.15 -8.06 20.30
N LEU A 213 0.28 -9.29 20.60
CA LEU A 213 0.08 -9.90 21.91
C LEU A 213 0.74 -9.11 23.04
N LYS A 214 1.91 -8.53 22.80
CA LYS A 214 2.56 -7.64 23.77
C LYS A 214 1.69 -6.43 24.09
N HIS A 215 1.13 -5.78 23.07
CA HIS A 215 0.23 -4.63 23.27
C HIS A 215 -1.08 -5.05 23.96
N LEU A 216 -1.65 -6.19 23.55
CA LEU A 216 -2.86 -6.74 24.15
C LEU A 216 -2.67 -7.03 25.64
N ASN A 217 -1.61 -7.75 26.01
CA ASN A 217 -1.26 -8.04 27.40
C ASN A 217 -1.01 -6.77 28.20
N SER A 218 -0.36 -5.75 27.61
CA SER A 218 -0.16 -4.47 28.27
C SER A 218 -1.48 -3.72 28.49
N ALA A 219 -2.41 -3.79 27.56
CA ALA A 219 -3.72 -3.16 27.68
C ALA A 219 -4.59 -3.86 28.74
N LEU A 220 -4.54 -5.20 28.80
CA LEU A 220 -5.30 -5.98 29.77
C LEU A 220 -4.94 -5.70 31.22
N LYS A 221 -3.68 -5.33 31.51
CA LYS A 221 -3.25 -4.92 32.86
C LYS A 221 -4.04 -3.74 33.43
N ARG A 222 -4.75 -2.99 32.59
CA ARG A 222 -5.59 -1.85 33.01
C ARG A 222 -6.95 -2.28 33.55
N PHE A 223 -7.36 -3.53 33.32
CA PHE A 223 -8.64 -4.07 33.78
C PHE A 223 -8.45 -4.83 35.10
N ARG A 224 -9.44 -4.74 35.99
CA ARG A 224 -9.42 -5.45 37.28
C ARG A 224 -9.63 -6.97 37.13
N ALA A 225 -10.34 -7.37 36.07
CA ALA A 225 -10.61 -8.74 35.70
C ALA A 225 -10.43 -8.89 34.19
N PRO A 226 -10.08 -10.08 33.66
CA PRO A 226 -10.01 -10.30 32.23
C PRO A 226 -11.39 -10.07 31.58
N PRO A 227 -11.46 -9.44 30.39
CA PRO A 227 -12.71 -9.31 29.67
C PRO A 227 -13.19 -10.68 29.20
N GLN A 228 -14.51 -10.87 29.12
CA GLN A 228 -15.11 -12.11 28.60
C GLN A 228 -14.83 -12.28 27.10
N VAL A 229 -14.90 -11.19 26.34
CA VAL A 229 -14.69 -11.18 24.88
C VAL A 229 -13.80 -10.00 24.49
N ILE A 230 -12.87 -10.23 23.58
CA ILE A 230 -12.06 -9.23 22.91
C ILE A 230 -12.37 -9.28 21.42
N ILE A 231 -12.68 -8.11 20.88
CA ILE A 231 -13.06 -7.94 19.49
C ILE A 231 -11.86 -7.46 18.68
N VAL A 232 -11.40 -8.28 17.75
CA VAL A 232 -10.40 -7.92 16.75
C VAL A 232 -11.13 -7.35 15.53
N SER A 233 -11.27 -6.02 15.51
CA SER A 233 -12.00 -5.27 14.49
C SER A 233 -11.10 -4.87 13.32
N TYR A 234 -11.33 -5.46 12.15
CA TYR A 234 -10.66 -5.14 10.88
C TYR A 234 -11.52 -4.21 10.04
N HIS A 235 -10.93 -3.46 9.10
CA HIS A 235 -11.72 -2.71 8.13
C HIS A 235 -12.45 -3.67 7.20
N GLY A 236 -13.75 -3.49 6.97
CA GLY A 236 -14.50 -4.35 6.05
C GLY A 236 -14.14 -4.09 4.59
N ILE A 237 -14.39 -5.07 3.74
CA ILE A 237 -14.45 -4.90 2.29
C ILE A 237 -15.79 -5.46 1.77
N PRO A 238 -16.27 -5.03 0.59
CA PRO A 238 -17.42 -5.66 -0.05
C PRO A 238 -17.23 -7.17 -0.17
N LEU A 239 -18.27 -7.95 0.10
CA LEU A 239 -18.21 -9.41 -0.01
C LEU A 239 -17.86 -9.84 -1.44
N SER A 240 -18.30 -9.07 -2.45
CA SER A 240 -17.96 -9.28 -3.85
C SER A 240 -16.46 -9.29 -4.10
N TYR A 241 -15.65 -8.50 -3.37
CA TYR A 241 -14.20 -8.45 -3.57
C TYR A 241 -13.55 -9.77 -3.11
N GLN A 242 -14.00 -10.32 -1.99
CA GLN A 242 -13.56 -11.64 -1.54
C GLN A 242 -14.01 -12.73 -2.52
N SER A 243 -15.25 -12.67 -3.00
CA SER A 243 -15.77 -13.61 -4.02
C SER A 243 -15.01 -13.54 -5.34
N SER A 244 -14.43 -12.38 -5.68
CA SER A 244 -13.55 -12.18 -6.83
C SER A 244 -12.09 -12.60 -6.58
N GLY A 245 -11.77 -13.15 -5.41
CA GLY A 245 -10.47 -13.72 -5.08
C GLY A 245 -9.58 -12.86 -4.17
N ASP A 246 -10.09 -11.77 -3.57
CA ASP A 246 -9.33 -11.03 -2.57
C ASP A 246 -9.17 -11.87 -1.27
N PRO A 247 -7.95 -12.23 -0.86
CA PRO A 247 -7.71 -13.09 0.30
C PRO A 247 -7.87 -12.38 1.65
N TYR A 248 -8.11 -11.07 1.66
CA TYR A 248 -8.11 -10.22 2.87
C TYR A 248 -8.90 -10.80 4.04
N GLY A 249 -10.18 -11.16 3.80
CA GLY A 249 -11.05 -11.66 4.85
C GLY A 249 -10.57 -12.97 5.47
N PHE A 250 -9.99 -13.87 4.68
CA PHE A 250 -9.37 -15.11 5.17
C PHE A 250 -8.11 -14.81 5.98
N GLN A 251 -7.25 -13.90 5.50
CA GLN A 251 -6.03 -13.51 6.20
C GLN A 251 -6.32 -12.81 7.54
N CYS A 252 -7.36 -11.97 7.63
CA CYS A 252 -7.82 -11.38 8.89
C CYS A 252 -8.25 -12.44 9.92
N LYS A 253 -9.07 -13.40 9.49
CA LYS A 253 -9.51 -14.52 10.34
C LYS A 253 -8.33 -15.38 10.77
N TYR A 254 -7.37 -15.63 9.87
CA TYR A 254 -6.16 -16.38 10.18
C TYR A 254 -5.27 -15.66 11.20
N THR A 255 -5.05 -14.36 11.04
CA THR A 255 -4.34 -13.54 12.06
C THR A 255 -5.01 -13.66 13.42
N THR A 256 -6.34 -13.57 13.49
CA THR A 256 -7.08 -13.73 14.76
C THR A 256 -6.91 -15.13 15.34
N SER A 257 -6.96 -16.17 14.51
CA SER A 257 -6.73 -17.55 14.92
C SER A 257 -5.32 -17.74 15.51
N LEU A 258 -4.29 -17.20 14.86
CA LEU A 258 -2.91 -17.23 15.36
C LEU A 258 -2.75 -16.48 16.68
N LEU A 259 -3.42 -15.32 16.82
CA LEU A 259 -3.44 -14.59 18.08
C LEU A 259 -4.07 -15.47 19.18
N ARG A 260 -5.25 -16.04 18.93
CA ARG A 260 -5.93 -16.93 19.89
C ARG A 260 -5.06 -18.12 20.30
N GLN A 261 -4.44 -18.79 19.32
CA GLN A 261 -3.58 -19.95 19.58
C GLN A 261 -2.35 -19.60 20.43
N ARG A 262 -1.69 -18.47 20.15
CA ARG A 262 -0.47 -18.07 20.86
C ARG A 262 -0.74 -17.42 22.21
N TRP A 263 -1.95 -16.93 22.43
CA TRP A 263 -2.27 -16.17 23.64
C TRP A 263 -2.59 -17.06 24.85
N GLN A 264 -3.13 -18.26 24.62
CA GLN A 264 -3.31 -19.31 25.64
C GLN A 264 -4.06 -18.86 26.91
N ILE A 265 -5.11 -18.03 26.77
CA ILE A 265 -6.02 -17.66 27.88
C ILE A 265 -7.33 -18.42 27.69
N SER A 266 -7.77 -19.20 28.69
CA SER A 266 -8.99 -20.02 28.63
C SER A 266 -10.28 -19.21 28.82
N ASP A 267 -10.22 -18.13 29.60
CA ASP A 267 -11.42 -17.46 30.11
C ASP A 267 -11.76 -16.17 29.33
N CYS A 268 -11.21 -16.04 28.11
CA CYS A 268 -11.40 -14.87 27.26
C CYS A 268 -11.50 -15.26 25.79
N ASP A 269 -12.63 -14.97 25.17
CA ASP A 269 -12.84 -15.19 23.75
C ASP A 269 -12.22 -14.07 22.90
N LEU A 270 -11.63 -14.44 21.75
CA LEU A 270 -11.03 -13.50 20.81
C LEU A 270 -11.71 -13.57 19.45
N ILE A 271 -12.67 -12.70 19.15
CA ILE A 271 -13.50 -12.80 17.93
C ILE A 271 -13.06 -11.82 16.84
N THR A 272 -13.24 -12.21 15.58
CA THR A 272 -12.99 -11.37 14.40
C THR A 272 -14.27 -10.63 14.00
N THR A 273 -14.20 -9.32 13.81
CA THR A 273 -15.30 -8.51 13.24
C THR A 273 -14.77 -7.55 12.17
N PHE A 274 -15.69 -6.97 11.39
CA PHE A 274 -15.39 -6.02 10.33
C PHE A 274 -16.17 -4.71 10.52
N GLN A 275 -15.49 -3.56 10.39
CA GLN A 275 -16.06 -2.22 10.59
C GLN A 275 -16.07 -1.39 9.29
N SER A 276 -16.62 -0.18 9.37
CA SER A 276 -16.56 0.84 8.30
C SER A 276 -17.24 0.45 6.98
N ARG A 277 -18.41 -0.20 7.07
CA ARG A 277 -19.28 -0.47 5.91
C ARG A 277 -19.70 0.83 5.21
N LEU A 278 -19.70 0.82 3.87
CA LEU A 278 -20.11 1.94 3.04
C LEU A 278 -21.06 1.48 1.93
N GLY A 279 -22.20 2.17 1.81
CA GLY A 279 -23.18 1.90 0.76
C GLY A 279 -24.06 0.68 1.07
N PRO A 280 -24.94 0.32 0.11
CA PRO A 280 -25.98 -0.69 0.31
C PRO A 280 -25.53 -2.13 0.03
N THR A 281 -24.32 -2.34 -0.49
CA THR A 281 -23.82 -3.67 -0.84
C THR A 281 -23.56 -4.49 0.42
N GLU A 282 -23.46 -5.81 0.28
CA GLU A 282 -23.03 -6.68 1.38
C GLU A 282 -21.53 -6.60 1.59
N TRP A 283 -21.11 -6.52 2.85
CA TRP A 283 -19.72 -6.45 3.28
C TRP A 283 -19.36 -7.68 4.12
N LEU A 284 -18.07 -7.89 4.36
CA LEU A 284 -17.62 -8.95 5.25
C LEU A 284 -18.28 -8.83 6.64
N LYS A 285 -18.75 -9.97 7.14
CA LYS A 285 -19.41 -10.15 8.43
C LYS A 285 -18.53 -11.01 9.37
N PRO A 286 -18.73 -10.93 10.70
CA PRO A 286 -19.74 -10.12 11.41
C PRO A 286 -19.37 -8.63 11.49
N TYR A 287 -20.38 -7.77 11.59
CA TYR A 287 -20.18 -6.31 11.69
C TYR A 287 -19.82 -5.90 13.12
N THR A 288 -18.75 -5.12 13.28
CA THR A 288 -18.26 -4.71 14.61
C THR A 288 -19.35 -4.00 15.43
N GLU A 289 -20.08 -3.06 14.82
CA GLU A 289 -21.15 -2.31 15.50
C GLU A 289 -22.25 -3.25 16.01
N ASP A 290 -22.78 -4.10 15.13
CA ASP A 290 -23.86 -5.02 15.46
C ASP A 290 -23.41 -6.04 16.53
N THR A 291 -22.17 -6.51 16.46
CA THR A 291 -21.57 -7.44 17.43
C THR A 291 -21.41 -6.79 18.81
N VAL A 292 -20.97 -5.53 18.87
CA VAL A 292 -20.85 -4.80 20.14
C VAL A 292 -22.21 -4.62 20.80
N ILE A 293 -23.25 -4.30 20.02
CA ILE A 293 -24.63 -4.18 20.53
C ILE A 293 -25.13 -5.53 21.06
N GLU A 294 -24.84 -6.62 20.35
CA GLU A 294 -25.25 -7.97 20.76
C GLU A 294 -24.56 -8.42 22.05
N LEU A 295 -23.25 -8.18 22.18
CA LEU A 295 -22.48 -8.53 23.39
C LEU A 295 -22.81 -7.66 24.62
N ALA A 296 -23.45 -6.51 24.43
CA ALA A 296 -23.84 -5.61 25.50
C ALA A 296 -25.23 -5.93 26.10
N LYS A 297 -25.98 -6.85 25.49
CA LYS A 297 -27.27 -7.35 25.99
C LYS A 297 -27.06 -8.42 27.05
#